data_AF-A0A7V9C000-F1
#
_entry.id   AF-A0A7V9C000-F1
#
_cell.length_a   1.000
_cell.length_b   1.000
_cell.length_c   1.000
_cell.angle_alpha   90.00
_cell.angle_beta   90.00
_cell.angle_gamma   90.00
#
_symmetry.space_group_name_H-M   'P 1'
#
loop_
_entity.id
_entity.type
_entity.pdbx_description
1 polymer ?
#
loop_
_entity_poly.entity_id
_entity_poly.type
_entity_poly.pdbx_seq_one_letter_code
_entity_poly.pdbx_strand_id
1 'polypeptide(L)'
;MDPRSGPAVVALGGGHGLAVALRAAREYAGSVTAVVSVADDGGSSGRLRRDFGVPAPGDLRKCLVALAGGDTRWREAFEYRFEVGDLGGHALGNLVIVGLAEAFGDFGAAVEEAGRLLHAVGSVVPATTDGVVLKADVEGEPVEGQVAVE
;
A
#
# COMPACT_ATOMS: atom_id res chain seq x y z
N MET A 1 -16.63 -19.42 -16.96
CA MET A 1 -16.40 -19.92 -15.59
C MET A 1 -16.68 -18.75 -14.67
N ASP A 2 -17.51 -18.92 -13.63
CA ASP A 2 -17.77 -17.82 -12.68
C ASP A 2 -16.47 -17.52 -11.91
N PRO A 3 -15.88 -16.31 -11.99
CA PRO A 3 -14.68 -15.96 -11.24
C PRO A 3 -14.80 -16.27 -9.73
N ARG A 4 -16.04 -16.24 -9.20
CA ARG A 4 -16.36 -16.54 -7.79
C ARG A 4 -16.23 -18.02 -7.39
N SER A 5 -15.89 -18.90 -8.33
CA SER A 5 -15.61 -20.32 -8.08
C SER A 5 -14.12 -20.63 -7.91
N GLY A 6 -13.25 -19.63 -8.07
CA GLY A 6 -11.81 -19.78 -7.89
C GLY A 6 -11.39 -19.92 -6.42
N PRO A 7 -10.12 -20.27 -6.15
CA PRO A 7 -9.60 -20.40 -4.80
C PRO A 7 -9.55 -19.04 -4.08
N ALA A 8 -9.49 -19.08 -2.75
CA ALA A 8 -9.08 -17.94 -1.94
C ALA A 8 -7.55 -17.81 -1.99
N VAL A 9 -7.06 -16.62 -2.35
CA VAL A 9 -5.62 -16.33 -2.46
C VAL A 9 -5.24 -15.24 -1.48
N VAL A 10 -4.23 -15.54 -0.65
CA VAL A 10 -3.57 -14.54 0.21
C VAL A 10 -2.16 -14.32 -0.30
N ALA A 11 -1.82 -13.08 -0.59
CA ALA A 11 -0.49 -12.68 -1.04
C ALA A 11 0.17 -11.78 0.01
N LEU A 12 1.39 -12.12 0.40
CA LEU A 12 2.19 -11.43 1.41
C LEU A 12 3.35 -10.72 0.71
N GLY A 13 3.63 -9.46 1.05
CA GLY A 13 4.82 -8.77 0.53
C GLY A 13 4.69 -7.25 0.48
N GLY A 14 5.27 -6.66 -0.56
CA GLY A 14 5.24 -5.21 -0.83
C GLY A 14 5.68 -4.90 -2.25
N GLY A 15 5.83 -3.62 -2.55
CA GLY A 15 6.38 -3.11 -3.79
C GLY A 15 5.60 -3.47 -5.06
N HIS A 16 6.30 -3.37 -6.19
CA HIS A 16 5.75 -3.62 -7.52
C HIS A 16 5.50 -5.11 -7.78
N GLY A 17 6.33 -6.00 -7.22
CA GLY A 17 6.20 -7.44 -7.40
C GLY A 17 4.86 -7.95 -6.87
N LEU A 18 4.46 -7.52 -5.66
CA LEU A 18 3.16 -7.86 -5.11
C LEU A 18 2.02 -7.29 -5.96
N ALA A 19 2.11 -6.03 -6.40
CA ALA A 19 1.09 -5.42 -7.24
C ALA A 19 0.86 -6.18 -8.57
N VAL A 20 1.94 -6.66 -9.22
CA VAL A 20 1.85 -7.50 -10.42
C VAL A 20 1.20 -8.85 -10.11
N ALA A 21 1.61 -9.50 -9.03
CA ALA A 21 1.04 -10.78 -8.60
C ALA A 21 -0.47 -10.66 -8.30
N LEU A 22 -0.91 -9.57 -7.68
CA LEU A 22 -2.32 -9.30 -7.39
C LEU A 22 -3.15 -9.10 -8.67
N ARG A 23 -2.60 -8.39 -9.68
CA ARG A 23 -3.26 -8.23 -10.99
C ARG A 23 -3.43 -9.57 -11.71
N ALA A 24 -2.50 -10.50 -11.55
CA ALA A 24 -2.67 -11.86 -12.08
C ALA A 24 -3.64 -12.70 -11.25
N ALA A 25 -3.58 -12.59 -9.91
CA ALA A 25 -4.41 -13.37 -8.99
C ALA A 25 -5.92 -13.12 -9.20
N ARG A 26 -6.32 -11.87 -9.41
CA ARG A 26 -7.73 -11.50 -9.61
C ARG A 26 -8.37 -12.09 -10.87
N GLU A 27 -7.59 -12.61 -11.82
CA GLU A 27 -8.10 -13.25 -13.04
C GLU A 27 -8.61 -14.68 -12.79
N TYR A 28 -8.12 -15.35 -11.75
CA TYR A 28 -8.48 -16.75 -11.44
C TYR A 28 -9.04 -16.97 -10.03
N ALA A 29 -8.73 -16.08 -9.08
CA ALA A 29 -9.12 -16.24 -7.69
C ALA A 29 -10.57 -15.84 -7.45
N GLY A 30 -11.26 -16.59 -6.59
CA GLY A 30 -12.61 -16.23 -6.12
C GLY A 30 -12.58 -15.13 -5.07
N SER A 31 -11.45 -14.99 -4.35
CA SER A 31 -11.17 -13.87 -3.46
C SER A 31 -9.66 -13.65 -3.34
N VAL A 32 -9.25 -12.38 -3.19
CA VAL A 32 -7.85 -11.99 -3.04
C VAL A 32 -7.70 -11.10 -1.81
N THR A 33 -6.74 -11.44 -0.96
CA THR A 33 -6.30 -10.60 0.17
C THR A 33 -4.80 -10.33 0.05
N ALA A 34 -4.41 -9.07 0.10
CA ALA A 34 -3.02 -8.65 0.17
C ALA A 34 -2.67 -8.27 1.61
N VAL A 35 -1.64 -8.87 2.19
CA VAL A 35 -1.04 -8.42 3.46
C VAL A 35 0.26 -7.71 3.13
N VAL A 36 0.31 -6.42 3.41
CA VAL A 36 1.33 -5.53 2.85
C VAL A 36 2.26 -5.01 3.93
N SER A 37 3.57 -5.13 3.72
CA SER A 37 4.58 -4.52 4.57
C SER A 37 4.41 -3.00 4.62
N VAL A 38 4.61 -2.42 5.80
CA VAL A 38 4.54 -0.98 6.05
C VAL A 38 5.86 -0.40 6.59
N ALA A 39 6.94 -1.18 6.44
CA ALA A 39 8.26 -0.84 6.96
C ALA A 39 9.06 0.15 6.10
N ASP A 40 8.56 0.50 4.90
CA ASP A 40 9.20 1.44 3.97
C ASP A 40 9.48 2.80 4.63
N ASP A 41 10.71 3.29 4.45
CA ASP A 41 11.20 4.57 4.93
C ASP A 41 11.76 5.46 3.81
N GLY A 42 11.61 5.03 2.55
CA GLY A 42 12.08 5.71 1.36
C GLY A 42 11.09 6.71 0.75
N GLY A 43 11.64 7.67 0.00
CA GLY A 43 10.90 8.59 -0.86
C GLY A 43 9.75 9.33 -0.17
N SER A 44 8.60 9.44 -0.86
CA SER A 44 7.40 10.11 -0.34
C SER A 44 6.77 9.37 0.84
N SER A 45 6.77 8.03 0.83
CA SER A 45 6.17 7.23 1.90
C SER A 45 6.90 7.46 3.23
N GLY A 46 8.22 7.45 3.19
CA GLY A 46 9.07 7.70 4.36
C GLY A 46 8.91 9.11 4.92
N ARG A 47 8.75 10.14 4.06
CA ARG A 47 8.46 11.51 4.53
C ARG A 47 7.14 11.57 5.28
N LEU A 48 6.06 11.06 4.68
CA LEU A 48 4.74 11.06 5.32
C LEU A 48 4.72 10.29 6.64
N ARG A 49 5.41 9.15 6.68
CA ARG A 49 5.57 8.38 7.91
C ARG A 49 6.26 9.18 9.03
N ARG A 50 7.33 9.92 8.71
CA ARG A 50 8.05 10.75 9.70
C ARG A 50 7.22 11.95 10.16
N ASP A 51 6.51 12.59 9.24
CA ASP A 51 5.80 13.84 9.52
C ASP A 51 4.48 13.60 10.27
N PHE A 52 3.79 12.50 9.98
CA PHE A 52 2.45 12.20 10.53
C PHE A 52 2.43 11.02 11.52
N GLY A 53 3.55 10.33 11.72
CA GLY A 53 3.61 9.19 12.65
C GLY A 53 2.79 7.96 12.23
N VAL A 54 2.38 7.89 10.97
CA VAL A 54 1.57 6.78 10.40
C VAL A 54 2.45 5.75 9.67
N PRO A 55 2.00 4.49 9.53
CA PRO A 55 2.71 3.51 8.71
C PRO A 55 2.84 3.95 7.24
N ALA A 56 3.84 3.42 6.55
CA ALA A 56 4.15 3.83 5.17
C ALA A 56 3.00 3.47 4.20
N PRO A 57 2.37 4.45 3.51
CA PRO A 57 1.20 4.18 2.68
C PRO A 57 1.53 3.66 1.27
N GLY A 58 2.80 3.74 0.85
CA GLY A 58 3.20 3.59 -0.55
C GLY A 58 2.87 2.25 -1.18
N ASP A 59 3.18 1.16 -0.49
CA ASP A 59 2.95 -0.20 -1.00
C ASP A 59 1.49 -0.64 -0.86
N LEU A 60 0.81 -0.18 0.19
CA LEU A 60 -0.64 -0.32 0.34
C LEU A 60 -1.35 0.31 -0.84
N ARG A 61 -1.00 1.57 -1.18
CA ARG A 61 -1.53 2.28 -2.35
C ARG A 61 -1.32 1.48 -3.64
N LYS A 62 -0.13 0.92 -3.88
CA LYS A 62 0.14 0.10 -5.08
C LYS A 62 -0.78 -1.12 -5.13
N CYS A 63 -0.98 -1.80 -4.00
CA CYS A 63 -1.86 -2.97 -3.92
C CYS A 63 -3.33 -2.60 -4.12
N LEU A 64 -3.78 -1.48 -3.55
CA LEU A 64 -5.13 -0.94 -3.74
C LEU A 64 -5.40 -0.63 -5.22
N VAL A 65 -4.46 0.04 -5.90
CA VAL A 65 -4.54 0.32 -7.34
C VAL A 65 -4.56 -0.97 -8.17
N ALA A 66 -3.76 -1.98 -7.81
CA ALA A 66 -3.75 -3.28 -8.49
C ALA A 66 -5.10 -4.02 -8.39
N LEU A 67 -5.79 -3.89 -7.26
CA LEU A 67 -7.08 -4.51 -7.02
C LEU A 67 -8.28 -3.61 -7.37
N ALA A 68 -8.06 -2.34 -7.76
CA ALA A 68 -9.13 -1.40 -8.11
C ALA A 68 -10.08 -1.99 -9.17
N GLY A 69 -11.39 -1.87 -8.93
CA GLY A 69 -12.44 -2.38 -9.82
C GLY A 69 -12.89 -1.36 -10.86
N GLY A 70 -13.29 -1.85 -12.04
CA GLY A 70 -13.83 -1.03 -13.13
C GLY A 70 -12.86 0.03 -13.68
N ASP A 71 -13.39 0.96 -14.47
CA ASP A 71 -12.70 2.20 -14.85
C ASP A 71 -13.13 3.32 -13.90
N THR A 72 -12.37 3.48 -12.83
CA THR A 72 -12.55 4.59 -11.89
C THR A 72 -11.47 5.64 -12.13
N ARG A 73 -11.88 6.91 -12.25
CA ARG A 73 -10.95 8.06 -12.28
C ARG A 73 -10.07 8.12 -11.03
N TRP A 74 -10.49 7.46 -9.95
CA TRP A 74 -9.68 7.33 -8.74
C TRP A 74 -8.43 6.48 -8.94
N ARG A 75 -8.42 5.52 -9.88
CA ARG A 75 -7.21 4.74 -10.17
C ARG A 75 -6.09 5.65 -10.63
N GLU A 76 -6.36 6.49 -11.63
CA GLU A 76 -5.43 7.48 -12.15
C GLU A 76 -5.03 8.50 -11.07
N ALA A 77 -6.01 9.00 -10.30
CA ALA A 77 -5.74 9.94 -9.22
C ALA A 77 -4.81 9.35 -8.14
N PHE A 78 -4.99 8.09 -7.76
CA PHE A 78 -4.12 7.42 -6.78
C PHE A 78 -2.70 7.17 -7.31
N GLU A 79 -2.52 7.11 -8.64
CA GLU A 79 -1.20 7.00 -9.26
C GLU A 79 -0.54 8.37 -9.50
N TYR A 80 -1.31 9.45 -9.57
CA TYR A 80 -0.80 10.79 -9.78
C TYR A 80 0.25 11.19 -8.75
N ARG A 81 1.37 11.71 -9.24
CA ARG A 81 2.48 12.24 -8.44
C ARG A 81 2.66 13.72 -8.73
N PHE A 82 2.64 14.53 -7.68
CA PHE A 82 2.94 15.95 -7.78
C PHE A 82 4.42 16.14 -8.17
N GLU A 83 4.70 17.04 -9.09
CA GLU A 83 6.07 17.27 -9.59
C GLU A 83 6.79 18.41 -8.86
N VAL A 84 6.06 19.43 -8.43
CA VAL A 84 6.62 20.69 -7.93
C VAL A 84 5.89 21.19 -6.68
N GLY A 85 6.48 22.19 -6.00
CA GLY A 85 5.94 22.82 -4.80
C GLY A 85 6.08 21.95 -3.55
N ASP A 86 5.34 22.30 -2.49
CA ASP A 86 5.42 21.64 -1.19
C ASP A 86 4.96 20.17 -1.23
N LEU A 87 4.09 19.86 -2.19
CA LEU A 87 3.64 18.48 -2.46
C LEU A 87 4.60 17.72 -3.38
N GLY A 88 5.68 18.34 -3.84
CA GLY A 88 6.65 17.77 -4.76
C GLY A 88 7.09 16.35 -4.40
N GLY A 89 6.87 15.43 -5.33
CA GLY A 89 7.19 14.01 -5.18
C GLY A 89 6.17 13.20 -4.39
N HIS A 90 5.11 13.78 -3.80
CA HIS A 90 4.06 13.01 -3.15
C HIS A 90 3.11 12.37 -4.17
N ALA A 91 2.71 11.13 -3.92
CA ALA A 91 1.59 10.52 -4.65
C ALA A 91 0.29 10.96 -4.00
N LEU A 92 -0.70 11.41 -4.78
CA LEU A 92 -2.00 11.84 -4.24
C LEU A 92 -2.66 10.70 -3.43
N GLY A 93 -2.60 9.46 -3.92
CA GLY A 93 -3.13 8.31 -3.18
C GLY A 93 -2.49 8.11 -1.79
N ASN A 94 -1.21 8.45 -1.63
CA ASN A 94 -0.59 8.41 -0.30
C ASN A 94 -1.19 9.48 0.62
N LEU A 95 -1.40 10.69 0.11
CA LEU A 95 -1.99 11.79 0.88
C LEU A 95 -3.43 11.48 1.29
N VAL A 96 -4.20 10.84 0.41
CA VAL A 96 -5.57 10.39 0.74
C VAL A 96 -5.54 9.35 1.87
N ILE A 97 -4.68 8.33 1.80
CA ILE A 97 -4.57 7.30 2.85
C ILE A 97 -4.18 7.94 4.20
N VAL A 98 -3.20 8.83 4.20
CA VAL A 98 -2.75 9.53 5.43
C VAL A 98 -3.86 10.43 5.97
N GLY A 99 -4.53 11.21 5.13
CA GLY A 99 -5.62 12.07 5.53
C GLY A 99 -6.82 11.30 6.12
N LEU A 100 -7.14 10.13 5.55
CA LEU A 100 -8.15 9.23 6.10
C LEU A 100 -7.72 8.65 7.45
N ALA A 101 -6.45 8.28 7.60
CA ALA A 101 -5.92 7.75 8.86
C ALA A 101 -6.00 8.78 9.98
N GLU A 102 -5.60 10.03 9.71
CA GLU A 102 -5.73 11.15 10.65
C GLU A 102 -7.20 11.44 10.99
N ALA A 103 -8.09 11.43 9.98
CA ALA A 103 -9.51 11.72 10.19
C ALA A 103 -10.22 10.63 11.02
N PHE A 104 -9.81 9.36 10.86
CA PHE A 104 -10.45 8.23 11.54
C PHE A 104 -9.78 7.87 12.86
N GLY A 105 -8.52 8.28 13.07
CA GLY A 105 -7.69 7.79 14.18
C GLY A 105 -7.37 6.29 14.07
N ASP A 106 -7.53 5.70 12.88
CA ASP A 106 -7.35 4.27 12.62
C ASP A 106 -6.81 4.07 11.19
N PHE A 107 -5.56 3.61 11.11
CA PHE A 107 -4.88 3.38 9.85
C PHE A 107 -5.46 2.20 9.06
N GLY A 108 -5.92 1.15 9.74
CA GLY A 108 -6.56 0.01 9.09
C GLY A 108 -7.87 0.42 8.43
N ALA A 109 -8.73 1.14 9.17
CA ALA A 109 -9.99 1.67 8.65
C ALA A 109 -9.77 2.62 7.46
N ALA A 110 -8.70 3.41 7.47
CA ALA A 110 -8.32 4.28 6.36
C ALA A 110 -7.95 3.52 5.08
N VAL A 111 -7.19 2.42 5.20
CA VAL A 111 -6.86 1.54 4.07
C VAL A 111 -8.12 0.89 3.50
N GLU A 112 -9.02 0.43 4.36
CA GLU A 112 -10.31 -0.13 3.92
C GLU A 112 -11.17 0.90 3.16
N GLU A 113 -11.25 2.13 3.66
CA GLU A 113 -12.00 3.20 2.99
C GLU A 113 -11.37 3.57 1.64
N ALA A 114 -10.05 3.65 1.57
CA ALA A 114 -9.35 3.83 0.30
C ALA A 114 -9.65 2.70 -0.70
N GLY A 115 -9.76 1.46 -0.23
CA GLY A 115 -10.23 0.32 -1.04
C GLY A 115 -11.66 0.49 -1.55
N ARG A 116 -12.57 1.00 -0.71
CA ARG A 116 -13.95 1.31 -1.11
C ARG A 116 -14.00 2.41 -2.18
N LEU A 117 -13.23 3.49 -2.03
CA LEU A 117 -13.12 4.58 -3.02
C LEU A 117 -12.65 4.08 -4.40
N LEU A 118 -11.75 3.09 -4.41
CA LEU A 118 -11.21 2.47 -5.61
C LEU A 118 -12.07 1.31 -6.15
N HIS A 119 -13.20 1.02 -5.53
CA HIS A 119 -14.03 -0.16 -5.83
C HIS A 119 -13.21 -1.45 -5.90
N ALA A 120 -12.25 -1.63 -4.98
CA ALA A 120 -11.32 -2.75 -5.02
C ALA A 120 -12.07 -4.09 -4.97
N VAL A 121 -11.69 -5.03 -5.85
CA VAL A 121 -12.32 -6.36 -5.95
C VAL A 121 -11.69 -7.40 -5.00
N GLY A 122 -10.88 -6.94 -4.04
CA GLY A 122 -10.20 -7.72 -3.04
C GLY A 122 -9.82 -6.85 -1.84
N SER A 123 -9.24 -7.47 -0.81
CA SER A 123 -8.88 -6.79 0.43
C SER A 123 -7.40 -6.46 0.45
N VAL A 124 -7.04 -5.28 0.97
CA VAL A 124 -5.65 -4.89 1.25
C VAL A 124 -5.57 -4.57 2.72
N VAL A 125 -4.67 -5.24 3.43
CA VAL A 125 -4.52 -5.13 4.88
C VAL A 125 -3.06 -4.83 5.19
N PRO A 126 -2.77 -3.85 6.06
CA PRO A 126 -1.39 -3.62 6.50
C PRO A 126 -0.92 -4.78 7.39
N ALA A 127 0.35 -5.15 7.28
CA ALA A 127 0.95 -6.19 8.12
C ALA A 127 0.95 -5.83 9.61
N THR A 128 0.90 -4.53 9.91
CA THR A 128 0.69 -3.95 11.24
C THR A 128 0.14 -2.52 11.08
N THR A 129 -0.58 -2.05 12.08
CA THR A 129 -1.02 -0.64 12.18
C THR A 129 0.00 0.26 12.87
N ASP A 130 1.05 -0.32 13.44
CA ASP A 130 2.11 0.41 14.14
C ASP A 130 3.25 0.80 13.18
N GLY A 131 3.94 1.90 13.50
CA GLY A 131 5.16 2.27 12.81
C GLY A 131 6.29 1.30 13.13
N VAL A 132 6.80 0.58 12.13
CA VAL A 132 7.85 -0.44 12.29
C VAL A 132 9.10 -0.17 11.45
N VAL A 133 10.29 -0.38 12.00
CA VAL A 133 11.57 -0.17 11.32
C VAL A 133 12.16 -1.52 10.92
N LEU A 134 12.52 -1.68 9.65
CA LEU A 134 13.24 -2.86 9.19
C LEU A 134 14.67 -2.84 9.75
N LYS A 135 15.15 -3.97 10.27
CA LYS A 135 16.53 -4.13 10.70
C LYS A 135 17.13 -5.38 10.05
N ALA A 136 18.42 -5.33 9.75
CA ALA A 136 19.18 -6.46 9.23
C ALA A 136 20.52 -6.57 9.93
N ASP A 137 21.10 -7.77 9.90
CA ASP A 137 22.50 -8.02 10.22
C ASP A 137 23.23 -8.23 8.88
N VAL A 138 24.17 -7.33 8.58
CA VAL A 138 24.96 -7.37 7.34
C VAL A 138 26.41 -7.55 7.74
N GLU A 139 26.95 -8.74 7.49
CA GLU A 139 28.34 -9.10 7.84
C GLU A 139 28.68 -8.91 9.33
N GLY A 140 27.70 -9.10 10.23
CA GLY A 140 27.85 -8.91 11.67
C GLY A 140 27.60 -7.49 12.16
N GLU A 141 27.27 -6.56 11.26
CA GLU A 141 26.94 -5.17 11.60
C GLU A 141 25.42 -4.94 11.53
N PRO A 142 24.80 -4.36 12.59
CA PRO A 142 23.39 -4.04 12.58
C PRO A 142 23.10 -2.83 11.67
N VAL A 143 22.18 -3.01 10.73
CA VAL A 143 21.70 -1.96 9.82
C VAL A 143 20.22 -1.70 10.09
N GLU A 144 19.82 -0.43 10.13
CA GLU A 144 18.44 0.00 10.37
C GLU A 144 17.90 0.84 9.20
N GLY A 145 16.66 0.56 8.81
CA GLY A 145 15.94 1.24 7.74
C GLY A 145 15.94 0.44 6.44
N GLN A 146 14.82 0.46 5.70
CA GLN A 146 14.71 -0.32 4.46
C GLN A 146 15.72 0.17 3.43
N VAL A 147 15.80 1.49 3.21
CA VAL A 147 16.73 2.08 2.24
C VAL A 147 18.20 1.82 2.58
N ALA A 148 18.53 1.60 3.85
CA ALA A 148 19.91 1.31 4.26
C ALA A 148 20.29 -0.18 4.07
N VAL A 149 19.29 -1.07 4.03
CA VAL A 149 19.47 -2.51 3.82
C VAL A 149 19.47 -2.88 2.33
N GLU A 150 18.77 -2.09 1.49
CA GLU A 150 18.74 -2.24 0.02
C GLU A 150 20.02 -1.76 -0.68
#